data_AF-A0A660S6S9-F1
#
_entry.id   AF-A0A660S6S9-F1
#
_cell.length_a   1.000
_cell.length_b   1.000
_cell.length_c   1.000
_cell.angle_alpha   90.00
_cell.angle_beta   90.00
_cell.angle_gamma   90.00
#
_symmetry.space_group_name_H-M   'P 1'
#
loop_
_entity.id
_entity.type
_entity.pdbx_description
1 polymer ?
#
loop_
_entity_poly.entity_id
_entity_poly.type
_entity_poly.pdbx_seq_one_letter_code
_entity_poly.pdbx_strand_id
1 'polypeptide(L)'
;MSYYLFPINAVSKQLSMWSNVSSILTILGTLTLWITFMIMGFIARKYEMVLHKETDWQFMVIAPSGLLLYALISAYAFIFTGSIKMNSIETWVAYSLFGISAILTLLGVYKFYKVVNPKRRR
;
A
#
# COMPACT_ATOMS: atom_id res chain seq x y z
N MET A 1 38.14 -29.79 -18.56
CA MET A 1 37.64 -30.28 -17.26
C MET A 1 37.94 -29.20 -16.22
N SER A 2 36.95 -28.36 -15.87
CA SER A 2 36.87 -27.59 -14.61
C SER A 2 36.02 -26.33 -14.81
N TYR A 3 34.77 -26.35 -14.32
CA TYR A 3 33.96 -25.15 -14.07
C TYR A 3 33.08 -25.39 -12.83
N TYR A 4 33.67 -25.34 -11.63
CA TYR A 4 32.92 -25.29 -10.37
C TYR A 4 33.57 -24.28 -9.43
N LEU A 5 33.36 -22.99 -9.68
CA LEU A 5 33.82 -21.92 -8.79
C LEU A 5 32.82 -20.76 -8.75
N PHE A 6 31.60 -21.03 -8.30
CA PHE A 6 30.76 -19.99 -7.67
C PHE A 6 30.40 -20.47 -6.26
N PRO A 7 30.79 -19.76 -5.20
CA PRO A 7 30.38 -20.11 -3.84
C PRO A 7 28.89 -19.79 -3.69
N ILE A 8 28.04 -20.78 -3.98
CA ILE A 8 26.57 -20.72 -3.91
C ILE A 8 26.11 -20.17 -2.54
N ASN A 9 26.88 -20.45 -1.49
CA ASN A 9 26.61 -20.04 -0.11
C ASN A 9 26.83 -18.55 0.17
N ALA A 10 27.75 -17.89 -0.54
CA ALA A 10 27.98 -16.45 -0.37
C ALA A 10 26.86 -15.64 -1.05
N VAL A 11 26.44 -16.10 -2.24
CA VAL A 11 25.34 -15.51 -3.00
C VAL A 11 24.01 -15.66 -2.27
N SER A 12 23.72 -16.84 -1.70
CA SER A 12 22.45 -17.08 -0.98
C SER A 12 22.31 -16.22 0.29
N LYS A 13 23.40 -16.03 1.04
CA LYS A 13 23.42 -15.16 2.23
C LYS A 13 23.22 -13.68 1.86
N GLN A 14 23.84 -13.23 0.77
CA GLN A 14 23.66 -11.87 0.26
C GLN A 14 22.22 -11.66 -0.24
N LEU A 15 21.66 -12.64 -0.97
CA LEU A 15 20.28 -12.60 -1.47
C LEU A 15 19.25 -12.52 -0.33
N SER A 16 19.45 -13.32 0.73
CA SER A 16 18.58 -13.30 1.92
C SER A 16 18.61 -11.94 2.61
N MET A 17 19.78 -11.31 2.73
CA MET A 17 19.91 -10.01 3.37
C MET A 17 19.17 -8.90 2.61
N TRP A 18 19.36 -8.81 1.28
CA TRP A 18 18.66 -7.83 0.44
C TRP A 18 17.15 -8.03 0.44
N SER A 19 16.73 -9.29 0.48
CA SER A 19 15.31 -9.64 0.48
C SER A 19 14.61 -9.27 1.78
N ASN A 20 15.28 -9.44 2.93
CA ASN A 20 14.75 -8.99 4.22
C ASN A 20 14.62 -7.47 4.26
N VAL A 21 15.63 -6.74 3.77
CA VAL A 21 15.59 -5.27 3.68
C VAL A 21 14.42 -4.82 2.79
N SER A 22 14.23 -5.46 1.63
CA SER A 22 13.12 -5.15 0.72
C SER A 22 11.75 -5.41 1.37
N SER A 23 11.60 -6.48 2.13
CA SER A 23 10.36 -6.82 2.84
C SER A 23 10.01 -5.77 3.89
N ILE A 24 11.00 -5.39 4.72
CA ILE A 24 10.84 -4.34 5.74
C ILE A 24 10.47 -3.00 5.09
N LEU A 25 11.17 -2.64 4.01
CA LEU A 25 10.92 -1.39 3.29
C LEU A 25 9.53 -1.36 2.68
N THR A 26 9.04 -2.50 2.18
CA THR A 26 7.69 -2.63 1.62
C THR A 26 6.61 -2.44 2.69
N ILE A 27 6.79 -3.05 3.87
CA ILE A 27 5.86 -2.90 5.00
C ILE A 27 5.84 -1.44 5.46
N LEU A 28 7.02 -0.83 5.67
CA LEU A 28 7.12 0.57 6.08
C LEU A 28 6.52 1.52 5.05
N GLY A 29 6.84 1.36 3.77
CA GLY A 29 6.31 2.19 2.69
C GLY A 29 4.79 2.09 2.59
N THR A 30 4.24 0.89 2.76
CA THR A 30 2.79 0.67 2.79
C THR A 30 2.13 1.38 3.96
N LEU A 31 2.70 1.29 5.17
CA LEU A 31 2.21 2.01 6.34
C LEU A 31 2.28 3.53 6.16
N THR A 32 3.38 4.05 5.63
CA THR A 32 3.54 5.49 5.35
C THR A 32 2.49 5.98 4.34
N LEU A 33 2.25 5.24 3.27
CA LEU A 33 1.21 5.55 2.29
C LEU A 33 -0.19 5.55 2.93
N TRP A 34 -0.49 4.54 3.75
CA TRP A 34 -1.76 4.45 4.46
C TRP A 34 -2.01 5.68 5.36
N ILE A 35 -1.01 6.08 6.15
CA ILE A 35 -1.09 7.28 7.01
C ILE A 35 -1.35 8.53 6.16
N THR A 36 -0.68 8.65 5.01
CA THR A 36 -0.84 9.80 4.12
C THR A 36 -2.27 9.91 3.58
N PHE A 37 -2.87 8.79 3.16
CA PHE A 37 -4.27 8.78 2.73
C PHE A 37 -5.24 9.11 3.88
N MET A 38 -4.97 8.64 5.10
CA MET A 38 -5.77 9.01 6.29
C MET A 38 -5.74 10.52 6.56
N ILE A 39 -4.55 11.14 6.50
CA ILE A 39 -4.41 12.59 6.66
C ILE A 39 -5.20 13.33 5.56
N MET A 40 -5.11 12.86 4.31
CA MET A 40 -5.84 13.45 3.19
C MET A 40 -7.36 13.36 3.37
N GLY A 41 -7.89 12.22 3.83
CA GLY A 41 -9.31 12.07 4.16
C GLY A 41 -9.75 12.99 5.31
N PHE A 42 -8.90 13.21 6.31
CA PHE A 42 -9.19 14.15 7.40
C PHE A 42 -9.20 15.61 6.92
N ILE A 43 -8.31 15.96 5.98
CA ILE A 43 -8.32 17.27 5.31
C ILE A 43 -9.63 17.42 4.53
N ALA A 44 -10.03 16.44 3.73
CA ALA A 44 -11.28 16.47 2.98
C ALA A 44 -12.50 16.71 3.88
N ARG A 45 -12.58 16.03 5.03
CA ARG A 45 -13.64 16.25 6.03
C ARG A 45 -13.67 17.69 6.56
N LYS A 46 -12.51 18.29 6.82
CA LYS A 46 -12.44 19.71 7.22
C LYS A 46 -12.90 20.65 6.11
N TYR A 47 -12.53 20.36 4.86
CA TYR A 47 -12.99 21.13 3.70
C TYR A 47 -14.51 21.08 3.55
N GLU A 48 -15.13 19.92 3.73
CA GLU A 48 -16.59 19.78 3.69
C GLU A 48 -17.29 20.61 4.77
N MET A 49 -16.78 20.59 6.00
CA MET A 49 -17.34 21.43 7.08
C MET A 49 -17.24 22.93 6.79
N VAL A 50 -16.18 23.37 6.10
CA VAL A 50 -15.99 24.79 5.78
C VAL A 50 -16.78 25.22 4.54
N LEU A 51 -16.75 24.43 3.46
CA LEU A 51 -17.41 24.76 2.19
C LEU A 51 -18.85 24.26 2.04
N HIS A 52 -19.37 23.46 2.99
CA HIS A 52 -20.70 22.83 2.92
C HIS A 52 -20.96 22.09 1.59
N LYS A 53 -19.90 21.50 1.02
CA LYS A 53 -19.94 20.70 -0.22
C LYS A 53 -19.57 19.28 0.12
N GLU A 54 -20.40 18.32 -0.25
CA GLU A 54 -20.13 16.90 -0.06
C GLU A 54 -18.82 16.52 -0.77
N THR A 55 -17.84 16.07 0.00
CA THR A 55 -16.52 15.65 -0.49
C THR A 55 -16.37 14.13 -0.53
N ASP A 56 -17.39 13.38 -0.12
CA ASP A 56 -17.34 11.91 -0.06
C ASP A 56 -16.13 11.41 0.76
N TRP A 57 -15.74 12.14 1.81
CA TRP A 57 -14.53 11.91 2.60
C TRP A 57 -14.42 10.48 3.17
N GLN A 58 -15.56 9.82 3.40
CA GLN A 58 -15.62 8.44 3.88
C GLN A 58 -14.90 7.48 2.93
N PHE A 59 -15.00 7.68 1.61
CA PHE A 59 -14.30 6.85 0.65
C PHE A 59 -12.78 7.07 0.73
N MET A 60 -12.32 8.28 1.03
CA MET A 60 -10.89 8.56 1.17
C MET A 60 -10.27 7.96 2.44
N VAL A 61 -11.08 7.73 3.49
CA VAL A 61 -10.65 7.12 4.75
C VAL A 61 -10.80 5.59 4.73
N ILE A 62 -11.87 5.07 4.14
CA ILE A 62 -12.19 3.63 4.13
C ILE A 62 -11.45 2.91 3.00
N ALA A 63 -11.32 3.50 1.81
CA ALA A 63 -10.61 2.88 0.68
C ALA A 63 -9.19 2.41 1.01
N PRO A 64 -8.32 3.19 1.69
CA PRO A 64 -6.95 2.76 1.99
C PRO A 64 -6.87 1.65 3.04
N SER A 65 -7.97 1.27 3.73
CA SER A 65 -7.94 0.17 4.71
C SER A 65 -7.52 -1.18 4.10
N GLY A 66 -7.77 -1.42 2.82
CA GLY A 66 -7.27 -2.60 2.11
C GLY A 66 -5.73 -2.64 2.00
N LEU A 67 -5.10 -1.47 1.97
CA LEU A 67 -3.64 -1.30 2.00
C LEU A 67 -3.07 -1.73 3.37
N LEU A 68 -3.80 -1.45 4.45
CA LEU A 68 -3.44 -1.88 5.80
C LEU A 68 -3.60 -3.39 5.98
N LEU A 69 -4.65 -3.99 5.41
CA LEU A 69 -4.82 -5.44 5.33
C LEU A 69 -3.64 -6.09 4.59
N TYR A 70 -3.23 -5.56 3.44
CA TYR A 70 -2.02 -6.03 2.75
C TYR A 70 -0.78 -5.98 3.64
N ALA A 71 -0.56 -4.86 4.36
CA ALA A 71 0.57 -4.72 5.28
C ALA A 71 0.53 -5.75 6.42
N LEU A 72 -0.65 -6.00 7.00
CA LEU A 72 -0.82 -6.97 8.08
C LEU A 72 -0.55 -8.40 7.64
N ILE A 73 -1.07 -8.82 6.48
CA ILE A 73 -0.86 -10.18 5.96
C ILE A 73 0.63 -10.35 5.60
N SER A 74 1.25 -9.34 4.98
CA SER A 74 2.68 -9.34 4.65
C SER A 74 3.56 -9.44 5.89
N ALA A 75 3.23 -8.69 6.95
CA ALA A 75 3.94 -8.74 8.22
C ALA A 75 3.75 -10.08 8.94
N TYR A 76 2.54 -10.64 8.91
CA TYR A 76 2.24 -11.95 9.49
C TYR A 76 3.08 -13.06 8.83
N ALA A 77 3.12 -13.10 7.49
CA ALA A 77 3.92 -14.07 6.76
C ALA A 77 5.43 -13.92 7.00
N PHE A 78 5.92 -12.69 7.14
CA PHE A 78 7.32 -12.44 7.47
C PHE A 78 7.68 -12.94 8.89
N ILE A 79 6.80 -12.71 9.88
CA ILE A 79 7.05 -13.07 11.29
C ILE A 79 6.91 -14.57 11.54
N PHE A 80 5.83 -15.20 11.06
CA PHE A 80 5.49 -16.58 11.43
C PHE A 80 6.18 -17.64 10.57
N THR A 81 6.33 -17.39 9.28
CA THR A 81 6.87 -18.38 8.34
C THR A 81 8.36 -18.20 8.07
N GLY A 82 8.97 -17.07 8.50
CA GLY A 82 10.36 -16.71 8.17
C GLY A 82 10.65 -16.70 6.66
N SER A 83 9.60 -16.77 5.85
CA SER A 83 9.63 -17.00 4.43
C SER A 83 9.39 -15.66 3.76
N ILE A 84 10.37 -15.24 2.97
CA ILE A 84 10.34 -14.03 2.14
C ILE A 84 9.10 -13.99 1.23
N LYS A 85 8.63 -15.17 0.80
CA LYS A 85 7.47 -15.33 -0.07
C LYS A 85 6.28 -15.81 0.76
N MET A 86 5.21 -15.01 0.74
CA MET A 86 3.88 -15.44 1.18
C MET A 86 3.45 -16.68 0.40
N ASN A 87 2.56 -17.47 0.99
CA ASN A 87 1.95 -18.59 0.27
C ASN A 87 1.26 -18.05 -1.00
N SER A 88 1.22 -18.85 -2.07
CA SER A 88 0.72 -18.41 -3.37
C SER A 88 -0.72 -17.85 -3.29
N ILE A 89 -1.54 -18.45 -2.41
CA ILE A 89 -2.94 -18.04 -2.18
C ILE A 89 -3.01 -16.71 -1.43
N GLU A 90 -2.24 -16.56 -0.35
CA GLU A 90 -2.20 -15.32 0.45
C GLU A 90 -1.69 -14.14 -0.38
N THR A 91 -0.70 -14.39 -1.24
CA THR A 91 -0.15 -13.40 -2.16
C THR A 91 -1.23 -12.86 -3.12
N TRP A 92 -2.02 -13.76 -3.72
CA TRP A 92 -3.10 -13.37 -4.63
C TRP A 92 -4.19 -12.57 -3.93
N VAL A 93 -4.59 -12.99 -2.72
CA VAL A 93 -5.60 -12.29 -1.93
C VAL A 93 -5.10 -10.90 -1.53
N ALA A 94 -3.86 -10.81 -1.02
CA ALA A 94 -3.26 -9.57 -0.57
C ALA A 94 -3.07 -8.58 -1.74
N TYR A 95 -2.59 -9.03 -2.90
CA TYR A 95 -2.45 -8.17 -4.07
C TYR A 95 -3.79 -7.73 -4.66
N SER A 96 -4.82 -8.60 -4.64
CA SER A 96 -6.16 -8.23 -5.10
C SER A 96 -6.78 -7.16 -4.21
N LEU A 97 -6.69 -7.32 -2.88
CA LEU A 97 -7.14 -6.33 -1.91
C LEU A 97 -6.40 -5.00 -2.06
N PHE A 98 -5.08 -5.06 -2.23
CA PHE A 98 -4.25 -3.88 -2.49
C PHE A 98 -4.68 -3.15 -3.77
N GLY A 99 -4.90 -3.89 -4.87
CA GLY A 99 -5.33 -3.32 -6.14
C GLY A 99 -6.70 -2.64 -6.06
N ILE A 100 -7.68 -3.30 -5.43
CA ILE A 100 -9.03 -2.72 -5.22
C ILE A 100 -8.94 -1.46 -4.36
N SER A 101 -8.14 -1.51 -3.28
CA SER A 101 -7.90 -0.37 -2.40
C SER A 101 -7.28 0.82 -3.16
N ALA A 102 -6.30 0.56 -4.02
CA ALA A 102 -5.64 1.58 -4.84
C ALA A 102 -6.59 2.25 -5.85
N ILE A 103 -7.50 1.49 -6.47
CA ILE A 103 -8.50 2.04 -7.38
C ILE A 103 -9.49 2.91 -6.62
N LEU A 104 -9.98 2.45 -5.48
CA LEU A 104 -10.93 3.19 -4.65
C LEU A 104 -10.33 4.49 -4.10
N THR A 105 -9.07 4.48 -3.67
CA THR A 105 -8.38 5.70 -3.21
C THR A 105 -8.20 6.70 -4.36
N LEU A 106 -7.81 6.23 -5.55
CA LEU A 106 -7.70 7.08 -6.74
C LEU A 106 -9.04 7.76 -7.09
N LEU A 107 -10.14 7.01 -7.06
CA LEU A 107 -11.48 7.54 -7.32
C LEU A 107 -11.90 8.58 -6.27
N GLY A 108 -11.61 8.34 -4.99
CA GLY A 108 -11.85 9.30 -3.91
C GLY A 108 -11.08 10.61 -4.12
N VAL A 109 -9.80 10.52 -4.46
CA VAL A 109 -8.95 11.69 -4.74
C VAL A 109 -9.43 12.45 -5.97
N TYR A 110 -9.84 11.76 -7.02
CA TYR A 110 -10.37 12.40 -8.22
C TYR A 110 -11.67 13.16 -7.96
N LYS A 111 -12.59 12.60 -7.17
CA LYS A 111 -13.80 13.29 -6.74
C LYS A 111 -13.47 14.54 -5.93
N PHE A 112 -12.57 14.44 -4.96
CA PHE A 112 -12.12 15.59 -4.17
C PHE A 112 -11.51 16.70 -5.03
N TYR A 113 -10.64 16.33 -5.99
CA TYR A 113 -10.04 17.28 -6.93
C TYR A 113 -11.09 18.06 -7.74
N LYS A 114 -12.15 17.39 -8.19
CA LYS A 114 -13.26 18.02 -8.93
C LYS A 114 -14.06 19.00 -8.06
N VAL A 115 -14.22 18.72 -6.77
CA VAL A 115 -14.90 19.63 -5.82
C VAL A 115 -14.07 20.87 -5.54
N VAL A 116 -12.75 20.71 -5.37
CA VAL A 116 -11.83 21.81 -5.06
C VAL A 116 -11.55 22.70 -6.28
N ASN A 117 -11.54 22.13 -7.49
CA ASN A 117 -11.28 22.86 -8.72
C ASN A 117 -12.50 22.85 -9.65
N PRO A 118 -13.61 23.54 -9.28
CA PRO A 118 -14.78 23.58 -10.14
C PRO A 118 -14.40 24.24 -11.46
N LYS A 119 -14.57 23.51 -12.59
CA LYS A 119 -14.47 24.12 -13.92
C LYS A 119 -15.38 25.35 -13.94
N ARG A 120 -14.77 26.54 -14.04
CA ARG A 120 -15.46 27.81 -14.22
C ARG A 120 -16.37 27.64 -15.44
N ARG A 121 -17.67 27.45 -15.22
CA ARG A 121 -18.66 27.52 -16.31
C ARG A 121 -18.54 28.94 -16.86
N ARG A 122 -18.06 29.03 -18.11
CA ARG A 122 -18.29 30.21 -18.95
C ARG A 122 -19.75 30.19 -19.37
#